data_AF-A0A3S2WQH8-F1
#
_entry.id   AF-A0A3S2WQH8-F1
#
_cell.length_a   1.000
_cell.length_b   1.000
_cell.length_c   1.000
_cell.angle_alpha   90.00
_cell.angle_beta   90.00
_cell.angle_gamma   90.00
#
_symmetry.space_group_name_H-M   'P 1'
#
loop_
_entity.id
_entity.type
_entity.pdbx_description
1 polymer ?
#
loop_
_entity_poly.entity_id
_entity_poly.type
_entity_poly.pdbx_seq_one_letter_code
_entity_poly.pdbx_strand_id
1 'polypeptide(L)'
;MNEANRLQRMRELGVRLQELRLLPSHSVNSYAGAALNFLFQHHQIKKPAGAPLDDSLRALAVGLALKHKMLTRPDPDKVIDFFCRHYQVH
;
A
#
# COMPACT_ATOMS: atom_id res chain seq x y z
N MET A 1 13.49 -6.18 1.57
CA MET A 1 13.67 -5.21 0.46
C MET A 1 14.17 -3.89 1.07
N ASN A 2 15.03 -3.11 0.38
CA ASN A 2 15.47 -1.80 0.92
C ASN A 2 14.36 -0.74 0.81
N GLU A 3 14.41 0.29 1.65
CA GLU A 3 13.37 1.34 1.73
C GLU A 3 13.14 2.07 0.41
N ALA A 4 14.20 2.38 -0.34
CA ALA A 4 14.10 2.98 -1.67
C ALA A 4 13.30 2.09 -2.65
N ASN A 5 13.51 0.77 -2.59
CA ASN A 5 12.83 -0.18 -3.47
C ASN A 5 11.34 -0.33 -3.07
N ARG A 6 11.03 -0.30 -1.76
CA ARG A 6 9.65 -0.28 -1.27
C ARG A 6 8.91 0.98 -1.73
N LEU A 7 9.56 2.14 -1.65
CA LEU A 7 9.00 3.39 -2.14
C LEU A 7 8.74 3.33 -3.64
N GLN A 8 9.67 2.80 -4.43
CA GLN A 8 9.51 2.65 -5.88
C GLN A 8 8.30 1.76 -6.20
N ARG A 9 8.19 0.59 -5.59
CA ARG A 9 7.05 -0.32 -5.78
C ARG A 9 5.71 0.30 -5.41
N MET A 10 5.67 1.09 -4.33
CA MET A 10 4.47 1.83 -3.95
C MET A 10 4.12 2.93 -4.96
N ARG A 11 5.11 3.56 -5.60
CA ARG A 11 4.87 4.51 -6.70
C ARG A 11 4.31 3.80 -7.92
N GLU A 12 4.90 2.68 -8.32
CA GLU A 12 4.42 1.87 -9.45
C GLU A 12 2.99 1.39 -9.22
N LEU A 13 2.68 0.95 -7.99
CA LEU A 13 1.33 0.64 -7.57
C LEU A 13 0.41 1.86 -7.68
N GLY A 14 0.84 3.04 -7.24
CA GLY A 14 0.07 4.28 -7.36
C GLY A 14 -0.23 4.67 -8.80
N VAL A 15 0.74 4.54 -9.70
CA VAL A 15 0.53 4.75 -11.14
C VAL A 15 -0.50 3.76 -11.65
N ARG A 16 -0.37 2.48 -11.32
CA ARG A 16 -1.31 1.45 -11.78
C ARG A 16 -2.72 1.66 -11.26
N LEU A 17 -2.87 2.06 -10.00
CA LEU A 17 -4.16 2.43 -9.42
C LEU A 17 -4.79 3.64 -10.12
N GLN A 18 -3.97 4.60 -10.59
CA GLN A 18 -4.47 5.72 -11.39
C GLN A 18 -4.91 5.28 -12.79
N GLU A 19 -4.14 4.40 -13.45
CA GLU A 19 -4.54 3.80 -14.75
C GLU A 19 -5.87 3.06 -14.64
N LEU A 20 -6.08 2.33 -13.54
CA LEU A 20 -7.33 1.64 -13.21
C LEU A 20 -8.46 2.59 -12.79
N ARG A 21 -8.22 3.92 -12.76
CA ARG A 21 -9.14 4.96 -12.28
C ARG A 21 -9.63 4.75 -10.85
N LEU A 22 -8.86 4.03 -10.03
CA LEU A 22 -9.09 3.84 -8.60
C LEU A 22 -8.55 5.01 -7.78
N LEU A 23 -7.52 5.68 -8.31
CA LEU A 23 -7.03 6.95 -7.81
C LEU A 23 -7.55 8.11 -8.68
N PRO A 24 -7.71 9.30 -8.07
CA PRO A 24 -8.08 10.47 -8.83
C PRO A 24 -7.07 10.80 -9.94
N SER A 25 -7.59 11.30 -11.07
CA SER A 25 -6.79 11.66 -12.25
C SER A 25 -6.00 12.96 -12.11
N HIS A 26 -6.23 13.72 -11.03
CA HIS A 26 -5.49 14.95 -10.74
C HIS A 26 -4.12 14.65 -10.14
N SER A 27 -3.15 15.54 -10.38
CA SER A 27 -1.76 15.43 -9.91
C SER A 27 -1.70 15.09 -8.42
N VAL A 28 -1.27 13.87 -8.12
CA VAL A 28 -0.95 13.46 -6.77
C VAL A 28 0.47 13.90 -6.45
N ASN A 29 0.66 14.62 -5.33
CA ASN A 29 1.99 15.05 -4.88
C ASN A 29 2.96 13.88 -4.66
N SER A 30 2.44 12.66 -4.44
CA SER A 30 3.24 11.44 -4.41
C SER A 30 2.38 10.22 -4.71
N TYR A 31 2.70 9.49 -5.79
CA TYR A 31 2.02 8.24 -6.15
C TYR A 31 2.09 7.19 -5.03
N ALA A 32 3.22 7.08 -4.33
CA ALA A 32 3.35 6.16 -3.19
C ALA A 32 2.42 6.54 -2.03
N GLY A 33 2.31 7.85 -1.74
CA GLY A 33 1.41 8.35 -0.71
C GLY A 33 -0.06 8.14 -1.08
N ALA A 34 -0.42 8.37 -2.34
CA ALA A 34 -1.75 8.14 -2.86
C ALA A 34 -2.13 6.65 -2.80
N ALA A 35 -1.23 5.76 -3.24
CA ALA A 35 -1.40 4.31 -3.17
C ALA A 35 -1.63 3.84 -1.73
N LEU A 36 -0.77 4.25 -0.79
CA LEU A 36 -0.96 3.95 0.63
C LEU A 36 -2.33 4.40 1.11
N ASN A 37 -2.67 5.67 0.88
CA ASN A 37 -3.91 6.23 1.39
C ASN A 37 -5.13 5.47 0.83
N PHE A 38 -5.11 5.13 -0.46
CA PHE A 38 -6.12 4.28 -1.08
C PHE A 38 -6.20 2.90 -0.43
N LEU A 39 -5.07 2.21 -0.22
CA LEU A 39 -5.08 0.90 0.43
C LEU A 39 -5.67 0.97 1.85
N PHE A 40 -5.29 1.97 2.65
CA PHE A 40 -5.85 2.17 3.98
C PHE A 40 -7.37 2.43 3.92
N GLN A 41 -7.83 3.30 3.02
CA GLN A 41 -9.25 3.60 2.85
C GLN A 41 -10.05 2.39 2.33
N HIS A 42 -9.56 1.74 1.28
CA HIS A 42 -10.20 0.58 0.66
C HIS A 42 -10.32 -0.60 1.63
N HIS A 43 -9.29 -0.83 2.44
CA HIS A 43 -9.32 -1.87 3.46
C HIS A 43 -10.00 -1.45 4.77
N GLN A 44 -10.40 -0.17 4.91
CA GLN A 44 -10.97 0.42 6.13
C GLN A 44 -10.04 0.32 7.34
N ILE A 45 -8.74 0.50 7.11
CA ILE A 45 -7.70 0.46 8.14
C ILE A 45 -7.36 1.91 8.52
N LYS A 46 -7.18 2.18 9.81
CA LYS A 46 -6.76 3.50 10.28
C LYS A 46 -5.31 3.77 9.87
N LYS A 47 -5.09 4.77 9.02
CA LYS A 47 -3.74 5.18 8.61
C LYS A 47 -3.02 5.87 9.77
N PRO A 48 -1.80 5.45 10.13
CA PRO A 48 -1.00 6.22 11.08
C PRO A 48 -0.60 7.56 10.45
N ALA A 49 -0.80 8.65 11.19
CA ALA A 49 -0.45 10.00 10.77
C ALA A 49 1.04 10.25 11.07
N GLY A 50 1.78 10.80 10.10
CA GLY A 50 3.20 11.14 10.27
C GLY A 50 4.17 9.95 10.40
N ALA A 51 3.70 8.72 10.24
CA ALA A 51 4.55 7.53 10.36
C ALA A 51 5.35 7.29 9.06
N PRO A 52 6.56 6.70 9.17
CA PRO A 52 7.35 6.30 8.01
C PRO A 52 6.65 5.20 7.21
N LEU A 53 7.19 4.92 6.02
CA LEU A 53 6.63 3.91 5.12
C LEU A 53 6.56 2.54 5.78
N ASP A 54 7.62 2.09 6.46
CA ASP A 54 7.67 0.78 7.11
C ASP A 54 6.55 0.60 8.14
N ASP A 55 6.38 1.57 9.06
CA ASP A 55 5.30 1.56 10.05
C ASP A 55 3.92 1.56 9.43
N SER A 56 3.73 2.35 8.36
CA SER A 56 2.47 2.37 7.62
C SER A 56 2.17 1.00 7.00
N LEU A 57 3.13 0.38 6.32
CA LEU A 57 2.98 -0.96 5.75
C LEU A 57 2.73 -2.00 6.84
N ARG A 58 3.38 -1.87 7.99
CA ARG A 58 3.13 -2.71 9.15
C ARG A 58 1.72 -2.59 9.67
N ALA A 59 1.19 -1.37 9.79
CA ALA A 59 -0.17 -1.14 10.25
C ALA A 59 -1.17 -1.74 9.25
N LEU A 60 -0.91 -1.59 7.96
CA LEU A 60 -1.68 -2.21 6.89
C LEU A 60 -1.66 -3.75 7.01
N ALA A 61 -0.47 -4.34 7.23
CA ALA A 61 -0.29 -5.77 7.44
C ALA A 61 -1.14 -6.31 8.61
N VAL A 62 -1.19 -5.57 9.73
CA VAL A 62 -2.02 -5.94 10.90
C VAL A 62 -3.49 -5.85 10.56
N GLY A 63 -3.92 -4.73 9.97
CA GLY A 63 -5.32 -4.54 9.62
C GLY A 63 -5.82 -5.60 8.65
N LEU A 64 -5.00 -5.97 7.66
CA LEU A 64 -5.29 -7.08 6.74
C LEU A 64 -5.33 -8.42 7.47
N ALA A 65 -4.34 -8.72 8.31
CA ALA A 65 -4.31 -9.97 9.07
C ALA A 65 -5.55 -10.12 9.97
N LEU A 66 -5.95 -9.06 10.66
CA LEU A 66 -7.17 -9.03 11.47
C LEU A 66 -8.44 -9.22 10.62
N LYS A 67 -8.53 -8.48 9.51
CA LYS A 67 -9.69 -8.53 8.59
C LYS A 67 -9.87 -9.90 7.94
N HIS A 68 -8.77 -10.54 7.57
CA HIS A 68 -8.76 -11.85 6.90
C HIS A 68 -8.57 -13.04 7.86
N LYS A 69 -8.56 -12.81 9.19
CA LYS A 69 -8.31 -13.83 10.22
C LYS A 69 -7.02 -14.64 9.96
N MET A 70 -5.96 -13.98 9.50
CA MET A 70 -4.67 -14.61 9.28
C MET A 70 -4.00 -14.90 10.63
N LEU A 71 -3.51 -16.13 10.79
CA LEU A 71 -2.74 -16.56 11.97
C LEU A 71 -1.36 -15.88 12.05
N THR A 72 -0.84 -15.43 10.92
CA THR A 72 0.47 -14.79 10.83
C THR A 72 0.35 -13.40 10.21
N ARG A 73 1.03 -12.42 10.82
CA ARG A 73 1.13 -11.06 10.28
C ARG A 73 2.09 -11.09 9.08
N PRO A 74 1.66 -10.68 7.89
CA PRO A 74 2.55 -10.64 6.74
C PRO A 74 3.64 -9.57 6.93
N ASP A 75 4.85 -9.86 6.45
CA ASP A 75 5.92 -8.86 6.37
C ASP A 75 5.51 -7.67 5.50
N PRO A 76 5.98 -6.45 5.80
CA PRO A 76 5.68 -5.26 4.99
C PRO A 76 6.06 -5.44 3.51
N ASP A 77 7.14 -6.18 3.23
CA ASP A 77 7.54 -6.53 1.87
C ASP A 77 6.52 -7.46 1.17
N LYS A 78 5.97 -8.45 1.88
CA LYS A 78 4.95 -9.35 1.35
C LYS A 78 3.63 -8.64 1.11
N VAL A 79 3.32 -7.63 1.93
CA VAL A 79 2.13 -6.79 1.73
C VAL A 79 2.24 -5.99 0.45
N ILE A 80 3.40 -5.37 0.18
CA ILE A 80 3.64 -4.69 -1.10
C ILE A 80 3.52 -5.67 -2.26
N ASP A 81 4.20 -6.82 -2.18
CA ASP A 81 4.20 -7.82 -3.25
C ASP A 81 2.79 -8.35 -3.55
N PHE A 82 1.99 -8.58 -2.50
CA PHE A 82 0.58 -8.97 -2.61
C PHE A 82 -0.21 -7.92 -3.40
N PHE A 83 -0.07 -6.63 -3.06
CA PHE A 83 -0.79 -5.57 -3.79
C PHE A 83 -0.27 -5.38 -5.20
N CYS A 84 1.04 -5.43 -5.42
CA CYS A 84 1.61 -5.41 -6.75
C CYS A 84 1.02 -6.54 -7.62
N ARG A 85 0.92 -7.76 -7.11
CA ARG A 85 0.27 -8.87 -7.84
C ARG A 85 -1.22 -8.65 -8.04
N HIS A 86 -1.93 -8.20 -7.00
CA HIS A 86 -3.38 -8.01 -7.04
C HIS A 86 -3.78 -6.97 -8.11
N TYR A 87 -3.01 -5.89 -8.23
CA TYR A 87 -3.26 -4.82 -9.20
C TYR A 87 -2.44 -4.96 -10.50
N GLN A 88 -1.76 -6.10 -10.70
CA GLN A 88 -0.94 -6.39 -11.89
C GLN A 88 0.12 -5.31 -12.18
N VAL A 89 0.86 -4.92 -11.15
CA VAL A 89 2.05 -4.08 -11.22
C VAL A 89 3.24 -4.98 -11.57
N HIS A 90 3.90 -4.70 -12.70
CA HIS A 90 5.06 -5.47 -13.19
C HIS A 90 6.36 -5.01 -12.54
#